data_AF-A0A7L1URA9-F1
#
_entry.id   AF-A0A7L1URA9-F1
#
_cell.length_a   1.000
_cell.length_b   1.000
_cell.length_c   1.000
_cell.angle_alpha   90.00
_cell.angle_beta   90.00
_cell.angle_gamma   90.00
#
_symmetry.space_group_name_H-M   'P 1'
#
loop_
_entity.id
_entity.type
_entity.pdbx_description
1 polymer ?
#
loop_
_entity_poly.entity_id
_entity_poly.type
_entity_poly.pdbx_seq_one_letter_code
_entity_poly.pdbx_strand_id
1 'polypeptide(L)'
;MNDFSYLHTNCLELSIYLGCDKFPHESELQQEWENNKESLLTFMEQIHRGIKGVVTDQQGEPIANATIVVGGMNHNVRTGR
;
A
#
# COMPACT_ATOMS: atom_id res chain seq x y z
N MET A 1 -3.44 12.67 4.73
CA MET A 1 -2.31 12.31 3.85
C MET A 1 -2.75 11.23 2.88
N ASN A 2 -3.37 10.16 3.39
CA ASN A 2 -4.02 9.11 2.62
C ASN A 2 -4.65 9.51 1.26
N ASP A 3 -5.61 10.45 1.25
CA ASP A 3 -6.28 10.87 0.00
C ASP A 3 -5.30 11.38 -1.06
N PHE A 4 -4.23 12.06 -0.63
CA PHE A 4 -3.19 12.53 -1.55
C PHE A 4 -2.44 11.34 -2.17
N SER A 5 -2.07 10.34 -1.37
CA SER A 5 -1.43 9.11 -1.84
C SER A 5 -2.31 8.40 -2.87
N TYR A 6 -3.60 8.27 -2.63
CA TYR A 6 -4.56 7.65 -3.56
C TYR A 6 -4.78 8.48 -4.84
N LEU A 7 -4.91 9.81 -4.74
CA LEU A 7 -5.28 10.64 -5.88
C LEU A 7 -4.09 11.02 -6.77
N HIS A 8 -2.88 11.06 -6.22
CA HIS A 8 -1.70 11.59 -6.90
C HIS A 8 -0.57 10.58 -7.09
N THR A 9 -0.74 9.33 -6.63
CA THR A 9 0.26 8.27 -6.78
C THR A 9 -0.41 6.91 -7.08
N ASN A 10 0.38 5.85 -7.21
CA ASN A 10 -0.11 4.47 -7.26
C ASN A 10 -0.29 3.84 -5.86
N CYS A 11 0.12 4.53 -4.80
CA CYS A 11 0.13 4.01 -3.43
C CYS A 11 -1.28 4.04 -2.83
N LEU A 12 -1.69 2.90 -2.26
CA LEU A 12 -2.91 2.77 -1.48
C LEU A 12 -2.54 2.86 0.01
N GLU A 13 -2.60 4.07 0.56
CA GLU A 13 -2.28 4.31 1.97
C GLU A 13 -3.48 4.02 2.86
N LEU A 14 -3.22 3.64 4.11
CA LEU A 14 -4.21 3.60 5.19
C LEU A 14 -3.67 4.34 6.40
N SER A 15 -4.55 5.00 7.15
CA SER A 15 -4.21 5.60 8.44
C SER A 15 -4.68 4.69 9.55
N ILE A 16 -3.74 4.23 10.39
CA ILE A 16 -3.99 3.28 11.48
C ILE A 16 -3.81 4.02 12.80
N TYR A 17 -4.79 3.88 13.71
CA TYR A 17 -4.75 4.41 15.06
C TYR A 17 -4.64 3.24 16.03
N LEU A 18 -3.48 3.10 16.69
CA LEU A 18 -3.11 1.88 17.41
C LEU A 18 -3.69 1.79 18.83
N GLY A 19 -4.11 2.92 19.41
CA GLY A 19 -4.64 2.96 20.78
C GLY A 19 -5.28 4.29 21.14
N CYS A 20 -5.93 4.31 22.31
CA CYS A 20 -6.58 5.51 22.85
C CYS A 20 -5.59 6.47 23.53
N ASP A 21 -4.58 5.91 24.23
CA ASP A 21 -3.50 6.71 24.80
C ASP A 21 -2.50 7.08 23.71
N LYS A 22 -2.27 8.37 23.55
CA LYS A 22 -1.34 8.91 22.55
C LYS A 22 0.12 8.80 23.02
N PHE A 23 0.35 8.72 24.32
CA PHE A 23 1.68 8.68 24.94
C PHE A 23 1.69 7.66 26.09
N PRO A 24 1.58 6.36 25.77
CA PRO A 24 1.62 5.30 26.78
C PRO A 24 2.94 5.32 27.55
N HIS A 25 2.91 4.82 28.78
CA HIS A 25 4.11 4.74 29.61
C HIS A 25 5.09 3.69 29.04
N GLU A 26 6.40 3.86 29.29
CA GLU A 26 7.44 2.95 28.78
C GLU A 26 7.17 1.47 29.12
N SER A 27 6.61 1.22 30.30
CA SER A 27 6.24 -0.12 30.76
C SER A 27 5.18 -0.82 29.90
N GLU A 28 4.39 -0.09 29.12
CA GLU A 28 3.31 -0.62 28.29
C GLU A 28 3.77 -0.93 26.86
N LEU A 29 4.90 -0.38 26.42
CA LEU A 29 5.36 -0.46 25.03
C LEU A 29 5.58 -1.90 24.53
N GLN A 30 6.07 -2.78 25.39
CA GLN A 30 6.25 -4.19 25.02
C GLN A 30 4.90 -4.86 24.72
N GLN A 31 3.87 -4.58 25.51
CA GLN A 31 2.55 -5.15 25.29
C GLN A 31 1.90 -4.56 24.04
N GLU A 32 2.04 -3.25 23.80
CA GLU A 32 1.56 -2.60 22.58
C GLU A 32 2.20 -3.17 21.31
N TRP A 33 3.49 -3.50 21.36
CA TRP A 33 4.17 -4.21 20.28
C TRP A 33 3.56 -5.60 20.05
N GLU A 34 3.47 -6.43 21.08
CA GLU A 34 2.92 -7.78 20.94
C GLU A 34 1.47 -7.78 20.46
N ASN A 35 0.68 -6.78 20.84
CA ASN A 35 -0.71 -6.61 20.38
C ASN A 35 -0.80 -6.33 18.87
N ASN A 36 0.18 -5.63 18.30
CA ASN A 36 0.11 -5.12 16.92
C ASN A 36 1.03 -5.86 15.93
N LYS A 37 2.03 -6.60 16.41
CA LYS A 37 3.04 -7.26 15.60
C LYS A 37 2.47 -8.08 14.45
N GLU A 38 1.58 -9.02 14.74
CA GLU A 38 1.01 -9.90 13.72
C GLU A 38 0.13 -9.10 12.73
N SER A 39 -0.63 -8.12 13.23
CA SER A 39 -1.44 -7.24 12.38
C SER A 39 -0.59 -6.44 11.39
N LEU A 40 0.56 -5.92 11.82
CA LEU A 40 1.49 -5.18 10.96
C LEU A 40 2.14 -6.11 9.91
N LEU A 41 2.52 -7.32 10.30
CA LEU A 41 3.07 -8.32 9.38
C LEU A 41 2.03 -8.72 8.32
N THR A 42 0.83 -9.09 8.74
CA THR A 42 -0.28 -9.44 7.84
C THR A 42 -0.67 -8.28 6.92
N PHE A 43 -0.57 -7.04 7.41
CA PHE A 43 -0.80 -5.85 6.58
C PHE A 43 0.25 -5.73 5.47
N MET A 44 1.54 -5.92 5.77
CA MET A 44 2.60 -5.90 4.76
C MET A 44 2.41 -6.99 3.70
N GLU A 45 1.93 -8.17 4.09
CA GLU A 45 1.65 -9.26 3.15
C GLU A 45 0.56 -8.91 2.12
N GLN A 46 -0.35 -7.97 2.43
CA GLN A 46 -1.42 -7.59 1.51
C GLN A 46 -0.89 -6.99 0.19
N ILE A 47 0.32 -6.43 0.17
CA ILE A 47 0.93 -5.86 -1.05
C ILE A 47 1.17 -6.91 -2.14
N HIS A 48 1.17 -8.20 -1.80
CA HIS A 48 1.40 -9.30 -2.74
C HIS A 48 0.12 -9.88 -3.33
N ARG A 49 -1.06 -9.34 -2.98
CA ARG A 49 -2.35 -9.75 -3.54
C ARG A 49 -2.67 -8.96 -4.81
N GLY A 50 -3.59 -9.48 -5.62
CA GLY A 50 -4.04 -8.84 -6.85
C GLY A 50 -3.23 -9.25 -8.07
N ILE A 51 -2.99 -8.31 -8.98
CA ILE A 51 -2.34 -8.53 -10.28
C ILE A 51 -1.05 -7.72 -10.34
N LYS A 52 0.02 -8.31 -10.88
CA LYS A 52 1.29 -7.64 -11.16
C LYS A 52 1.87 -8.15 -12.48
N GLY A 53 2.66 -7.32 -13.17
CA GLY A 53 3.27 -7.65 -14.45
C GLY A 53 4.08 -6.50 -15.02
N VAL A 54 4.54 -6.67 -16.26
CA VAL A 54 5.30 -5.67 -17.02
C VAL A 54 4.53 -5.38 -18.30
N VAL A 55 4.51 -4.10 -18.72
CA VAL A 55 3.97 -3.68 -20.01
C VAL A 55 5.15 -3.53 -20.96
N THR A 56 5.13 -4.22 -22.10
CA THR A 56 6.21 -4.18 -23.10
C THR A 56 5.70 -3.72 -24.46
N ASP A 57 6.60 -3.21 -25.29
CA ASP A 57 6.35 -3.00 -26.71
C ASP A 57 6.45 -4.30 -27.53
N GLN A 58 6.41 -4.19 -28.86
CA GLN A 58 6.50 -5.34 -29.76
C GLN A 58 7.89 -5.99 -29.77
N GLN A 59 8.92 -5.27 -29.33
CA GLN A 59 10.31 -5.70 -29.26
C GLN A 59 10.62 -6.35 -27.90
N GLY A 60 9.71 -6.24 -26.93
CA GLY A 60 9.86 -6.76 -25.57
C GLY A 60 10.43 -5.75 -24.59
N GLU A 61 10.60 -4.48 -25.01
CA GLU A 61 11.16 -3.44 -24.15
C GLU A 61 10.08 -2.89 -23.19
N PRO A 62 10.41 -2.68 -21.90
CA PRO A 62 9.45 -2.23 -20.91
C PRO A 62 9.01 -0.77 -21.15
N ILE A 63 7.70 -0.53 -21.07
CA ILE A 63 7.10 0.79 -21.23
C ILE A 63 6.84 1.41 -19.84
N ALA A 64 7.57 2.47 -19.54
CA ALA A 64 7.34 3.30 -18.35
C ALA A 64 6.08 4.16 -18.50
N ASN A 65 5.42 4.46 -17.37
CA ASN A 65 4.25 5.36 -17.29
C ASN A 65 3.04 4.94 -18.17
N ALA A 66 2.94 3.66 -18.54
CA ALA A 66 1.76 3.10 -19.19
C ALA A 66 0.58 3.09 -18.20
N THR A 67 -0.65 3.29 -18.67
CA THR A 67 -1.86 3.33 -17.81
C THR A 67 -2.57 1.99 -17.83
N ILE A 68 -2.80 1.41 -16.64
CA ILE A 68 -3.56 0.18 -16.42
C ILE A 68 -4.95 0.56 -15.93
N VAL A 69 -5.98 0.11 -16.64
CA VAL A 69 -7.40 0.33 -16.33
C VAL A 69 -8.06 -1.01 -16.04
N VAL A 70 -8.82 -1.11 -14.96
CA VAL A 70 -9.58 -2.31 -14.63
C VAL A 70 -11.07 -2.01 -14.77
N GLY A 71 -11.79 -2.85 -15.52
CA GLY A 71 -13.22 -2.70 -15.75
C GLY A 71 -14.01 -2.63 -14.44
N GLY A 72 -14.87 -1.61 -14.31
CA GLY A 72 -15.68 -1.38 -13.11
C GLY A 72 -14.96 -0.64 -11.97
N MET A 73 -13.68 -0.31 -12.11
CA MET A 73 -12.94 0.49 -11.13
C MET A 73 -12.55 1.86 -11.70
N ASN A 74 -12.92 2.93 -11.00
CA ASN A 74 -12.62 4.31 -11.40
C ASN A 74 -11.32 4.83 -10.76
N HIS A 75 -10.25 4.01 -10.83
CA HIS A 75 -8.92 4.38 -10.37
C HIS A 75 -7.89 3.62 -11.22
N ASN A 76 -7.03 4.38 -11.90
CA ASN A 76 -6.05 3.84 -12.84
C ASN A 76 -4.67 3.84 -12.19
N VAL A 77 -3.88 2.80 -12.47
CA VAL A 77 -2.51 2.64 -11.97
C VAL A 77 -1.53 2.82 -13.13
N ARG A 78 -0.31 3.28 -12.85
CA ARG A 78 0.74 3.46 -13.87
C ARG A 78 1.93 2.54 -13.66
N THR A 79 2.60 2.11 -14.74
CA THR A 79 3.89 1.40 -14.62
C THR A 79 4.96 2.31 -14.03
N GLY A 80 5.99 1.70 -13.41
CA GLY A 80 7.12 2.40 -12.82
C GLY A 80 7.84 3.32 -13.82
N ARG A 81 8.44 4.39 -13.30
CA ARG A 81 9.34 5.26 -14.06
C ARG A 81 10.73 4.65 -14.16
#